data_AF-A0A972AVW3-F1
#
_entry.id   AF-A0A972AVW3-F1
#
_cell.length_a   1.000
_cell.length_b   1.000
_cell.length_c   1.000
_cell.angle_alpha   90.00
_cell.angle_beta   90.00
_cell.angle_gamma   90.00
#
_symmetry.space_group_name_H-M   'P 1'
#
loop_
_entity.id
_entity.type
_entity.pdbx_description
1 polymer ?
#
loop_
_entity_poly.entity_id
_entity_poly.type
_entity_poly.pdbx_seq_one_letter_code
_entity_poly.pdbx_strand_id
1 'polypeptide(L)'
;MREIRRILTARDIKEYRALLSLCNLRDAESAYVIGLFKEDGELAACGAADGPIIKNVATSPLERETGAINQIVTDLIYKINEDGYSNAFVFTKPQNKAIFLSLGFNSIAMTSEVLLMERSNKGIAGFLEDCPHGDGAIVMNANPFTNGHLKLVEEAASRCRHLVVFLVEEDVSIFSTDERMQMASLALKQSRIKISGLVKGGQYIISMATFPTYFLKKADEANNEYSKLDATIFAERIAPELGIRTRFVGTEPLDMATAQYNSNLRTILADHGIDLVEIPRLESQGKVISGSQVREFLAKDDLHSVAPLVPRSTYRYLYALKLADLAGRSLIKEVEVTPKPGLVDMEHNGSHDDMDISTFRTSAAAIMPYFKQIAVFAINSMMIETPSTLPQEIRQIGIKAEAAMMQATGGINAHKGAIFSLGTLLFCCSMALNQDKAVNTENIMELCRKCMRDEMDTMKSSTSLTHGEKVFARYNVGGVRMQASSGYPDAVAALQFFRKLKQSMNENDALAWTTVYLISRLDDTNIYSRSDLDTALWARKEAAESLKHIDEGISVIRNLDTKFVSKNLSPGGSADLIALVWFLNQVDKLS
;
A
#
# COMPACT_ATOMS: atom_id res chain seq x y z
N MET A 1 22.07 18.80 -39.43
CA MET A 1 22.30 19.14 -38.02
C MET A 1 22.06 17.88 -37.21
N ARG A 2 22.86 17.59 -36.18
CA ARG A 2 22.55 16.46 -35.29
C ARG A 2 21.30 16.80 -34.47
N GLU A 3 20.45 15.82 -34.23
CA GLU A 3 19.18 16.01 -33.54
C GLU A 3 19.07 15.05 -32.35
N ILE A 4 18.74 15.56 -31.17
CA ILE A 4 18.36 14.72 -30.02
C ILE A 4 16.85 14.53 -30.06
N ARG A 5 16.40 13.28 -30.06
CA ARG A 5 14.97 12.97 -30.02
C ARG A 5 14.69 11.68 -29.27
N ARG A 6 13.43 11.52 -28.89
CA ARG A 6 12.89 10.30 -28.26
C ARG A 6 12.96 9.12 -29.24
N ILE A 7 13.35 7.96 -28.73
CA ILE A 7 13.36 6.69 -29.48
C ILE A 7 11.98 6.07 -29.36
N LEU A 8 11.12 6.30 -30.36
CA LEU A 8 9.71 5.87 -30.34
C LEU A 8 9.33 4.96 -31.50
N THR A 9 9.98 5.12 -32.67
CA THR A 9 9.62 4.35 -33.85
C THR A 9 10.31 3.00 -33.88
N ALA A 10 9.72 2.03 -34.60
CA ALA A 10 10.35 0.72 -34.80
C ALA A 10 11.75 0.82 -35.44
N ARG A 11 11.97 1.83 -36.29
CA ARG A 11 13.28 2.14 -36.88
C ARG A 11 14.27 2.61 -35.81
N ASP A 12 13.88 3.59 -35.00
CA ASP A 12 14.76 4.11 -33.94
C ASP A 12 15.12 3.02 -32.92
N ILE A 13 14.15 2.16 -32.55
CA ILE A 13 14.38 1.03 -31.63
C ILE A 13 15.39 0.04 -32.23
N LYS A 14 15.34 -0.20 -33.54
CA LYS A 14 16.29 -1.07 -34.23
C LYS A 14 17.71 -0.48 -34.18
N GLU A 15 17.87 0.80 -34.49
CA GLU A 15 19.17 1.51 -34.41
C GLU A 15 19.70 1.53 -32.97
N TYR A 16 18.84 1.81 -31.99
CA TYR A 16 19.15 1.77 -30.58
C TYR A 16 19.70 0.41 -30.13
N ARG A 17 18.99 -0.68 -30.43
CA ARG A 17 19.43 -2.04 -30.08
C ARG A 17 20.71 -2.43 -30.80
N ALA A 18 20.90 -2.00 -32.05
CA ALA A 18 22.15 -2.20 -32.78
C ALA A 18 23.32 -1.48 -32.09
N LEU A 19 23.16 -0.22 -31.71
CA LEU A 19 24.19 0.55 -31.01
C LEU A 19 24.51 -0.04 -29.63
N LEU A 20 23.49 -0.44 -28.86
CA LEU A 20 23.69 -1.13 -27.59
C LEU A 20 24.47 -2.43 -27.78
N SER A 21 24.12 -3.24 -28.78
CA SER A 21 24.84 -4.48 -29.10
C SER A 21 26.31 -4.22 -29.45
N LEU A 22 26.60 -3.17 -30.22
CA LEU A 22 27.98 -2.74 -30.53
C LEU A 22 28.76 -2.35 -29.27
N CYS A 23 28.07 -1.84 -28.26
CA CYS A 23 28.65 -1.45 -26.97
C CYS A 23 28.61 -2.59 -25.92
N ASN A 24 28.15 -3.79 -26.29
CA ASN A 24 27.92 -4.92 -25.38
C ASN A 24 26.97 -4.59 -24.22
N LEU A 25 25.90 -3.85 -24.52
CA LEU A 25 24.83 -3.51 -23.60
C LEU A 25 23.53 -4.19 -24.04
N ARG A 26 22.70 -4.58 -23.07
CA ARG A 26 21.33 -5.04 -23.30
C ARG A 26 20.36 -3.89 -23.09
N ASP A 27 19.18 -3.94 -23.70
CA ASP A 27 18.13 -2.94 -23.45
C ASP A 27 17.57 -3.14 -22.03
N ALA A 28 17.53 -2.08 -21.21
CA ALA A 28 16.93 -2.13 -19.87
C ALA A 28 15.42 -1.81 -19.88
N GLU A 29 14.80 -1.65 -21.06
CA GLU A 29 13.36 -1.42 -21.23
C GLU A 29 12.84 -0.20 -20.47
N SER A 30 13.62 0.88 -20.46
CA SER A 30 13.29 2.09 -19.72
C SER A 30 12.15 2.89 -20.38
N ALA A 31 11.31 3.53 -19.55
CA ALA A 31 10.21 4.38 -20.03
C ALA A 31 10.72 5.63 -20.78
N TYR A 32 11.92 6.09 -20.45
CA TYR A 32 12.55 7.24 -21.11
C TYR A 32 13.84 6.93 -21.83
N VAL A 33 13.83 6.96 -23.17
CA VAL A 33 14.99 6.71 -24.03
C VAL A 33 15.14 7.81 -25.08
N ILE A 34 16.34 8.35 -25.21
CA ILE A 34 16.69 9.36 -26.22
C ILE A 34 17.93 8.96 -27.02
N GLY A 35 18.02 9.49 -28.23
CA GLY A 35 19.10 9.26 -29.17
C GLY A 35 19.54 10.54 -29.85
N LEU A 36 20.84 10.65 -30.11
CA LEU A 36 21.45 11.70 -30.91
C LEU A 36 21.64 11.13 -32.32
N PHE A 37 20.85 11.63 -33.27
CA PHE A 37 20.84 11.15 -34.65
C PHE A 37 21.67 12.07 -35.55
N LYS A 38 22.40 11.46 -36.49
CA LYS A 38 23.05 12.13 -37.60
C LYS A 38 22.02 12.48 -38.69
N GLU A 39 22.44 13.28 -39.67
CA GLU A 39 21.55 13.73 -40.77
C GLU A 39 20.99 12.59 -41.63
N ASP A 40 21.74 11.49 -41.76
CA ASP A 40 21.32 10.27 -42.46
C ASP A 40 20.37 9.37 -41.64
N GLY A 41 20.09 9.76 -40.39
CA GLY A 41 19.27 9.00 -39.45
C GLY A 41 20.02 7.88 -38.72
N GLU A 42 21.35 7.81 -38.82
CA GLU A 42 22.18 6.91 -38.02
C GLU A 42 22.27 7.43 -36.57
N LEU A 43 22.24 6.51 -35.60
CA LEU A 43 22.34 6.83 -34.18
C LEU A 43 23.80 7.01 -33.75
N ALA A 44 24.19 8.25 -33.41
CA ALA A 44 25.54 8.57 -32.92
C ALA A 44 25.73 8.20 -31.44
N ALA A 45 24.71 8.46 -30.62
CA ALA A 45 24.72 8.16 -29.19
C ALA A 45 23.30 7.94 -28.67
N CYS A 46 23.16 7.25 -27.55
CA CYS A 46 21.88 7.09 -26.86
C CYS A 46 22.07 7.00 -25.35
N GLY A 47 20.95 7.15 -24.64
CA GLY A 47 20.86 6.95 -23.21
C GLY A 47 19.40 6.89 -22.77
N ALA A 48 19.21 6.37 -21.56
CA ALA A 48 17.91 6.20 -20.96
C ALA A 48 17.87 6.74 -19.53
N ALA A 49 16.69 7.13 -19.07
CA ALA A 49 16.41 7.48 -17.69
C ALA A 49 15.24 6.65 -17.16
N ASP A 50 15.37 6.25 -15.90
CA ASP A 50 14.36 5.53 -15.14
C ASP A 50 14.37 6.09 -13.70
N GLY A 51 13.40 6.95 -13.40
CA GLY A 51 13.46 7.83 -12.23
C GLY A 51 14.76 8.65 -12.23
N PRO A 52 15.52 8.66 -11.13
CA PRO A 52 16.80 9.38 -11.04
C PRO A 52 17.99 8.62 -11.64
N ILE A 53 17.79 7.42 -12.21
CA ILE A 53 18.87 6.55 -12.68
C ILE A 53 19.06 6.69 -14.19
N ILE A 54 20.26 7.09 -14.60
CA ILE A 54 20.72 7.08 -15.99
C ILE A 54 21.23 5.67 -16.34
N LYS A 55 20.66 5.10 -17.39
CA LYS A 55 20.92 3.75 -17.90
C LYS A 55 21.25 3.78 -19.38
N ASN A 56 21.78 2.67 -19.91
CA ASN A 56 21.97 2.43 -21.35
C ASN A 56 22.72 3.53 -22.13
N VAL A 57 23.65 4.24 -21.49
CA VAL A 57 24.47 5.26 -22.15
C VAL A 57 25.45 4.57 -23.11
N ALA A 58 25.31 4.85 -24.40
CA ALA A 58 26.13 4.28 -25.45
C ALA A 58 26.50 5.32 -26.51
N THR A 59 27.62 5.09 -27.19
CA THR A 59 28.09 5.97 -28.28
C THR A 59 28.81 5.15 -29.32
N SER A 60 28.55 5.48 -30.59
CA SER A 60 29.18 4.83 -31.73
C SER A 60 30.70 4.95 -31.63
N PRO A 61 31.48 3.90 -31.96
CA PRO A 61 32.95 3.97 -31.92
C PRO A 61 33.55 5.15 -32.68
N LEU A 62 32.89 5.58 -33.77
CA LEU A 62 33.28 6.72 -34.60
C LEU A 62 33.01 8.09 -33.94
N GLU A 63 32.27 8.10 -32.83
CA GLU A 63 31.72 9.30 -32.18
C GLU A 63 32.22 9.48 -30.75
N ARG A 64 33.16 8.65 -30.28
CA ARG A 64 33.62 8.67 -28.88
C ARG A 64 34.26 9.99 -28.44
N GLU A 65 34.85 10.73 -29.38
CA GLU A 65 35.56 11.99 -29.11
C GLU A 65 34.77 13.24 -29.55
N THR A 66 33.51 13.09 -29.98
CA THR A 66 32.71 14.21 -30.50
C THR A 66 31.82 14.88 -29.45
N GLY A 67 31.91 14.44 -28.19
CA GLY A 67 31.07 14.95 -27.09
C GLY A 67 29.61 14.46 -27.15
N ALA A 68 29.31 13.46 -27.97
CA ALA A 68 27.95 12.93 -28.14
C ALA A 68 27.34 12.40 -26.82
N ILE A 69 28.14 11.72 -25.98
CA ILE A 69 27.72 11.28 -24.64
C ILE A 69 27.32 12.47 -23.77
N ASN A 70 28.10 13.56 -23.81
CA ASN A 70 27.86 14.73 -22.97
C ASN A 70 26.51 15.37 -23.29
N GLN A 71 26.15 15.43 -24.57
CA GLN A 71 24.84 15.92 -25.01
C GLN A 71 23.71 15.04 -24.46
N ILE A 72 23.77 13.73 -24.71
CA ILE A 72 22.77 12.78 -24.21
C ILE A 72 22.61 12.86 -22.68
N VAL A 73 23.71 12.80 -21.93
CA VAL A 73 23.65 12.80 -20.46
C VAL A 73 23.13 14.14 -19.94
N THR A 74 23.45 15.26 -20.60
CA THR A 74 22.92 16.58 -20.22
C THR A 74 21.41 16.64 -20.39
N ASP A 75 20.87 16.17 -21.51
CA ASP A 75 19.43 16.09 -21.75
C ASP A 75 18.73 15.15 -20.75
N LEU A 76 19.35 14.01 -20.41
CA LEU A 76 18.81 13.12 -19.38
C LEU A 76 18.78 13.78 -18.00
N ILE A 77 19.82 14.53 -17.62
CA ILE A 77 19.83 15.29 -16.36
C ILE A 77 18.71 16.33 -16.35
N TYR A 78 18.50 17.03 -17.46
CA TYR A 78 17.40 17.99 -17.58
C TYR A 78 16.06 17.30 -17.36
N LYS A 79 15.84 16.14 -18.00
CA LYS A 79 14.63 15.34 -17.82
C LYS A 79 14.41 14.89 -16.38
N ILE A 80 15.47 14.39 -15.73
CA ILE A 80 15.43 13.94 -14.33
C ILE A 80 15.01 15.09 -13.40
N ASN A 81 15.54 16.30 -13.63
CA ASN A 81 15.15 17.49 -12.87
C ASN A 81 13.70 17.91 -13.15
N GLU A 82 13.25 17.83 -14.41
CA GLU A 82 11.88 18.11 -14.81
C GLU A 82 10.88 17.15 -14.14
N ASP A 83 11.27 15.88 -13.95
CA ASP A 83 10.49 14.87 -13.22
C ASP A 83 10.54 15.06 -11.69
N GLY A 84 11.22 16.10 -11.20
CA GLY A 84 11.24 16.49 -9.79
C GLY A 84 12.35 15.84 -8.96
N TYR A 85 13.27 15.11 -9.58
CA TYR A 85 14.42 14.52 -8.86
C TYR A 85 15.56 15.53 -8.77
N SER A 86 16.09 15.74 -7.55
CA SER A 86 17.23 16.65 -7.32
C SER A 86 18.59 16.01 -7.58
N ASN A 87 18.62 14.69 -7.79
CA ASN A 87 19.84 13.88 -7.87
C ASN A 87 19.76 12.98 -9.11
N ALA A 88 20.90 12.74 -9.75
CA ALA A 88 21.03 11.77 -10.83
C ALA A 88 22.10 10.71 -10.47
N PHE A 89 21.82 9.45 -10.76
CA PHE A 89 22.72 8.32 -10.53
C PHE A 89 23.09 7.68 -11.85
N VAL A 90 24.29 7.11 -11.94
CA VAL A 90 24.69 6.29 -13.09
C VAL A 90 25.45 5.07 -12.64
N PHE A 91 25.05 3.93 -13.19
CA PHE A 91 25.80 2.67 -13.09
C PHE A 91 26.52 2.45 -14.42
N THR A 92 27.85 2.40 -14.37
CA THR A 92 28.67 2.31 -15.58
C THR A 92 29.89 1.45 -15.36
N LYS A 93 30.66 1.17 -16.41
CA LYS A 93 31.94 0.49 -16.29
C LYS A 93 33.02 1.46 -15.77
N PRO A 94 33.97 1.02 -14.93
CA PRO A 94 35.04 1.87 -14.38
C PRO A 94 35.80 2.71 -15.42
N GLN A 95 35.99 2.17 -16.63
CA GLN A 95 36.64 2.88 -17.75
C GLN A 95 35.93 4.18 -18.17
N ASN A 96 34.63 4.32 -17.89
CA ASN A 96 33.84 5.50 -18.25
C ASN A 96 33.91 6.62 -17.20
N LYS A 97 34.67 6.44 -16.11
CA LYS A 97 34.76 7.40 -14.99
C LYS A 97 35.08 8.82 -15.44
N ALA A 98 36.06 9.00 -16.33
CA ALA A 98 36.48 10.32 -16.78
C ALA A 98 35.37 11.11 -17.49
N ILE A 99 34.51 10.41 -18.24
CA ILE A 99 33.39 11.02 -18.98
C ILE A 99 32.39 11.61 -17.98
N PHE A 100 31.95 10.82 -17.01
CA PHE A 100 30.96 11.26 -16.02
C PHE A 100 31.52 12.27 -15.02
N LEU A 101 32.81 12.19 -14.66
CA LEU A 101 33.49 13.23 -13.88
C LEU A 101 33.41 14.60 -14.58
N SER A 102 33.62 14.64 -15.91
CA SER A 102 33.52 15.89 -16.68
C SER A 102 32.12 16.49 -16.71
N LEU A 103 31.10 15.67 -16.41
CA LEU A 103 29.68 16.05 -16.35
C LEU A 103 29.21 16.35 -14.92
N GLY A 104 30.15 16.43 -13.96
CA GLY A 104 29.87 16.76 -12.57
C GLY A 104 29.38 15.61 -11.71
N PHE A 105 29.54 14.36 -12.16
CA PHE A 105 29.29 13.20 -11.31
C PHE A 105 30.49 12.91 -10.41
N ASN A 106 30.23 12.49 -9.17
CA ASN A 106 31.21 12.04 -8.19
C ASN A 106 31.10 10.53 -8.00
N SER A 107 32.24 9.87 -7.80
CA SER A 107 32.30 8.44 -7.51
C SER A 107 31.68 8.15 -6.14
N ILE A 108 30.76 7.18 -6.06
CA ILE A 108 30.26 6.64 -4.79
C ILE A 108 31.10 5.45 -4.36
N ALA A 109 31.13 4.42 -5.22
CA ALA A 109 31.82 3.15 -5.00
C ALA A 109 32.17 2.49 -6.34
N MET A 110 33.19 1.64 -6.35
CA MET A 110 33.72 1.01 -7.56
C MET A 110 34.16 -0.43 -7.30
N THR A 111 33.73 -1.36 -8.14
CA THR A 111 34.24 -2.74 -8.24
C THR A 111 35.09 -2.88 -9.50
N SER A 112 35.54 -4.11 -9.80
CA SER A 112 36.26 -4.39 -11.06
C SER A 112 35.40 -4.14 -12.31
N GLU A 113 34.09 -4.35 -12.22
CA GLU A 113 33.18 -4.28 -13.37
C GLU A 113 32.21 -3.10 -13.32
N VAL A 114 31.98 -2.53 -12.13
CA VAL A 114 30.90 -1.56 -11.90
C VAL A 114 31.40 -0.34 -11.16
N LEU A 115 30.96 0.82 -11.62
CA LEU A 115 31.18 2.12 -11.01
C LEU A 115 29.81 2.78 -10.81
N LEU A 116 29.49 3.07 -9.55
CA LEU A 116 28.34 3.90 -9.20
C LEU A 116 28.81 5.33 -9.01
N MET A 117 28.18 6.26 -9.72
CA MET A 117 28.42 7.69 -9.56
C MET A 117 27.11 8.44 -9.35
N GLU A 118 27.20 9.57 -8.65
CA GLU A 118 26.07 10.47 -8.42
C GLU A 118 26.39 11.90 -8.85
N ARG A 119 25.36 12.63 -9.26
CA ARG A 119 25.37 14.08 -9.38
C ARG A 119 24.26 14.63 -8.50
N SER A 120 24.65 15.32 -7.44
CA SER A 120 23.75 15.78 -6.39
C SER A 120 24.39 16.95 -5.63
N ASN A 121 23.58 17.79 -4.98
CA ASN A 121 24.11 18.91 -4.19
C ASN A 121 24.73 18.43 -2.87
N LYS A 122 24.00 17.58 -2.12
CA LYS A 122 24.50 16.97 -0.88
C LYS A 122 24.87 15.49 -1.01
N GLY A 123 24.21 14.77 -1.91
CA GLY A 123 24.51 13.36 -2.22
C GLY A 123 24.52 12.43 -1.03
N ILE A 124 25.40 11.44 -1.08
CA ILE A 124 25.56 10.46 0.00
C ILE A 124 26.00 11.13 1.30
N ALA A 125 26.77 12.22 1.24
CA ALA A 125 27.18 12.97 2.43
C ALA A 125 25.96 13.54 3.16
N GLY A 126 25.03 14.18 2.45
CA GLY A 126 23.78 14.66 3.03
C GLY A 126 22.89 13.55 3.58
N PHE A 127 22.85 12.39 2.92
CA PHE A 127 22.14 11.23 3.45
C PHE A 127 22.73 10.77 4.78
N LEU A 128 24.06 10.75 4.90
CA LEU A 128 24.76 10.34 6.11
C LEU A 128 24.69 11.39 7.23
N GLU A 129 24.63 12.68 6.91
CA GLU A 129 24.42 13.78 7.88
C GLU A 129 23.14 13.56 8.72
N ASP A 130 22.08 13.03 8.10
CA ASP A 130 20.80 12.78 8.76
C ASP A 130 20.74 11.41 9.47
N CYS A 131 21.78 10.57 9.30
CA CYS A 131 21.83 9.25 9.89
C CYS A 131 22.41 9.28 11.31
N PRO A 132 21.89 8.44 12.24
CA PRO A 132 22.47 8.31 13.56
C PRO A 132 23.82 7.58 13.48
N HIS A 133 24.78 8.01 14.31
CA HIS A 133 26.04 7.29 14.49
C HIS A 133 25.84 6.01 15.32
N GLY A 134 26.71 5.02 15.10
CA GLY A 134 26.74 3.80 15.90
C GLY A 134 27.94 2.92 15.65
N ASP A 135 28.28 2.06 16.61
CA ASP A 135 29.39 1.11 16.49
C ASP A 135 28.97 -0.22 15.84
N GLY A 136 27.66 -0.48 15.72
CA GLY A 136 27.10 -1.62 15.03
C GLY A 136 26.01 -1.25 14.02
N ALA A 137 25.84 -2.07 12.97
CA ALA A 137 24.76 -1.88 12.00
C ALA A 137 24.13 -3.18 11.49
N ILE A 138 22.86 -3.09 11.10
CA ILE A 138 22.15 -4.12 10.32
C ILE A 138 21.61 -3.47 9.04
N VAL A 139 21.68 -4.19 7.93
CA VAL A 139 20.93 -3.89 6.70
C VAL A 139 19.91 -5.01 6.48
N MET A 140 18.64 -4.68 6.28
CA MET A 140 17.57 -5.67 6.08
C MET A 140 16.46 -5.17 5.17
N ASN A 141 15.78 -6.09 4.46
CA ASN A 141 14.59 -5.75 3.69
C ASN A 141 13.32 -5.70 4.57
N ALA A 142 13.13 -6.64 5.51
CA ALA A 142 11.97 -6.65 6.41
C ALA A 142 10.60 -6.59 5.70
N ASN A 143 10.38 -7.48 4.73
CA ASN A 143 9.18 -7.53 3.88
C ASN A 143 8.30 -8.78 4.14
N PRO A 144 7.50 -8.85 5.24
CA PRO A 144 7.38 -7.88 6.34
C PRO A 144 8.42 -8.10 7.45
N PHE A 145 8.38 -7.29 8.51
CA PHE A 145 9.26 -7.43 9.68
C PHE A 145 8.86 -8.65 10.52
N THR A 146 9.65 -9.72 10.45
CA THR A 146 9.38 -11.05 11.06
C THR A 146 10.07 -11.24 12.41
N ASN A 147 9.74 -12.33 13.13
CA ASN A 147 10.41 -12.71 14.38
C ASN A 147 11.90 -12.98 14.18
N GLY A 148 12.30 -13.45 12.98
CA GLY A 148 13.71 -13.58 12.60
C GLY A 148 14.44 -12.23 12.55
N HIS A 149 13.81 -11.19 11.99
CA HIS A 149 14.37 -9.84 11.99
C HIS A 149 14.46 -9.29 13.41
N LEU A 150 13.40 -9.46 14.22
CA LEU A 150 13.41 -9.01 15.62
C LEU A 150 14.56 -9.66 16.40
N LYS A 151 14.77 -10.97 16.24
CA LYS A 151 15.86 -11.69 16.90
C LYS A 151 17.24 -11.22 16.45
N LEU A 152 17.42 -10.95 15.16
CA LEU A 152 18.65 -10.38 14.63
C LEU A 152 18.97 -9.01 15.28
N VAL A 153 17.97 -8.13 15.40
CA VAL A 153 18.15 -6.82 16.06
C VAL A 153 18.45 -6.97 17.54
N GLU A 154 17.76 -7.86 18.25
CA GLU A 154 17.99 -8.13 19.67
C GLU A 154 19.43 -8.60 19.93
N GLU A 155 19.91 -9.60 19.17
CA GLU A 155 21.26 -10.13 19.30
C GLU A 155 22.32 -9.09 18.95
N ALA A 156 22.14 -8.33 17.86
CA ALA A 156 23.07 -7.26 17.48
C ALA A 156 23.13 -6.15 18.54
N ALA A 157 21.98 -5.73 19.07
CA ALA A 157 21.91 -4.67 20.10
C ALA A 157 22.56 -5.09 21.42
N SER A 158 22.66 -6.40 21.70
CA SER A 158 23.39 -6.91 22.86
C SER A 158 24.91 -6.93 22.69
N ARG A 159 25.41 -6.81 21.45
CA ARG A 159 26.83 -6.94 21.08
C ARG A 159 27.47 -5.62 20.65
N CYS A 160 26.72 -4.54 20.62
CA CYS A 160 27.23 -3.19 20.34
C CYS A 160 26.53 -2.17 21.25
N ARG A 161 27.11 -0.97 21.41
CA ARG A 161 26.51 0.06 22.28
C ARG A 161 25.46 0.88 21.55
N HIS A 162 25.67 1.08 20.25
CA HIS A 162 24.89 1.96 19.40
C HIS A 162 24.64 1.24 18.07
N LEU A 163 23.44 0.66 17.93
CA LEU A 163 23.03 -0.07 16.75
C LEU A 163 22.25 0.81 15.77
N VAL A 164 22.66 0.87 14.51
CA VAL A 164 21.89 1.49 13.42
C VAL A 164 21.23 0.40 12.58
N VAL A 165 19.93 0.51 12.31
CA VAL A 165 19.21 -0.46 11.48
C VAL A 165 18.75 0.22 10.21
N PHE A 166 19.23 -0.26 9.07
CA PHE A 166 18.85 0.22 7.76
C PHE A 166 17.83 -0.70 7.10
N LEU A 167 16.74 -0.11 6.59
CA LEU A 167 15.76 -0.79 5.74
C LEU A 167 16.04 -0.49 4.28
N VAL A 168 16.21 -1.54 3.48
CA VAL A 168 16.39 -1.43 2.02
C VAL A 168 15.14 -0.82 1.38
N GLU A 169 15.29 0.11 0.45
CA GLU A 169 14.17 0.64 -0.35
C GLU A 169 14.08 -0.15 -1.66
N GLU A 170 13.00 -0.92 -1.83
CA GLU A 170 12.77 -1.74 -3.02
C GLU A 170 11.37 -1.45 -3.59
N ASP A 171 11.30 -1.19 -4.90
CA ASP A 171 10.03 -0.91 -5.60
C ASP A 171 9.18 -2.17 -5.81
N VAL A 172 9.77 -3.37 -5.70
CA VAL A 172 9.11 -4.67 -5.94
C VAL A 172 8.72 -5.35 -4.63
N SER A 173 8.17 -4.59 -3.69
CA SER A 173 7.72 -5.09 -2.40
C SER A 173 6.19 -5.07 -2.30
N ILE A 174 5.60 -6.11 -1.70
CA ILE A 174 4.16 -6.12 -1.40
C ILE A 174 3.78 -5.09 -0.32
N PHE A 175 4.76 -4.64 0.47
CA PHE A 175 4.64 -3.58 1.46
C PHE A 175 5.54 -2.41 1.07
N SER A 176 5.00 -1.19 1.08
CA SER A 176 5.80 0.02 0.91
C SER A 176 6.89 0.12 1.98
N THR A 177 7.95 0.88 1.68
CA THR A 177 9.02 1.17 2.67
C THR A 177 8.44 1.75 3.96
N ASP A 178 7.44 2.64 3.87
CA ASP A 178 6.80 3.22 5.05
C ASP A 178 6.06 2.20 5.91
N GLU A 179 5.39 1.22 5.30
CA GLU A 179 4.75 0.12 6.03
C GLU A 179 5.78 -0.76 6.73
N ARG A 180 6.89 -1.09 6.05
CA ARG A 180 7.98 -1.88 6.64
C ARG A 180 8.64 -1.14 7.80
N MET A 181 8.86 0.17 7.66
CA MET A 181 9.35 1.04 8.74
C MET A 181 8.40 1.07 9.93
N GLN A 182 7.08 1.18 9.71
CA GLN A 182 6.08 1.16 10.78
C GLN A 182 6.06 -0.20 11.50
N MET A 183 6.04 -1.31 10.77
CA MET A 183 6.08 -2.66 11.36
C MET A 183 7.34 -2.86 12.21
N ALA A 184 8.51 -2.48 11.70
CA ALA A 184 9.77 -2.55 12.43
C ALA A 184 9.76 -1.65 13.68
N SER A 185 9.37 -0.38 13.53
CA SER A 185 9.32 0.59 14.63
C SER A 185 8.41 0.12 15.78
N LEU A 186 7.20 -0.37 15.45
CA LEU A 186 6.27 -0.89 16.45
C LEU A 186 6.82 -2.13 17.17
N ALA A 187 7.42 -3.07 16.43
CA ALA A 187 8.04 -4.26 17.01
C ALA A 187 9.19 -3.91 17.97
N LEU A 188 10.08 -3.00 17.56
CA LEU A 188 11.20 -2.57 18.39
C LEU A 188 10.74 -1.84 19.65
N LYS A 189 9.74 -0.95 19.52
CA LYS A 189 9.13 -0.24 20.66
C LYS A 189 8.46 -1.21 21.64
N GLN A 190 7.71 -2.18 21.14
CA GLN A 190 7.04 -3.19 21.96
C GLN A 190 8.06 -4.06 22.73
N SER A 191 9.14 -4.47 22.07
CA SER A 191 10.21 -5.29 22.66
C SER A 191 11.19 -4.49 23.53
N ARG A 192 11.03 -3.16 23.61
CA ARG A 192 11.91 -2.24 24.37
C ARG A 192 13.38 -2.32 23.97
N ILE A 193 13.66 -2.73 22.74
CA ILE A 193 15.02 -2.79 22.20
C ILE A 193 15.44 -1.35 21.85
N LYS A 194 16.55 -0.91 22.44
CA LYS A 194 17.12 0.41 22.15
C LYS A 194 18.09 0.29 20.99
N ILE A 195 17.86 1.07 19.94
CA ILE A 195 18.76 1.24 18.80
C ILE A 195 19.03 2.74 18.63
N SER A 196 20.15 3.10 18.00
CA SER A 196 20.47 4.49 17.67
C SER A 196 19.51 5.06 16.64
N GLY A 197 19.04 4.24 15.70
CA GLY A 197 17.90 4.60 14.86
C GLY A 197 17.57 3.57 13.78
N LEU A 198 16.35 3.70 13.28
CA LEU A 198 15.81 2.96 12.15
C LEU A 198 15.81 3.90 10.94
N VAL A 199 16.53 3.54 9.89
CA VAL A 199 16.87 4.44 8.78
C VAL A 199 16.39 3.83 7.47
N LYS A 200 15.79 4.64 6.59
CA LYS A 200 15.52 4.22 5.21
C LYS A 200 16.81 4.27 4.41
N GLY A 201 17.12 3.21 3.67
CA GLY A 201 18.41 3.06 3.00
C GLY A 201 18.64 3.95 1.78
N GLY A 202 17.60 4.65 1.29
CA GLY A 202 17.70 5.51 0.13
C GLY A 202 18.23 4.78 -1.10
N GLN A 203 18.93 5.53 -1.94
CA GLN A 203 19.61 5.03 -3.14
C GLN A 203 21.02 4.47 -2.84
N TYR A 204 21.47 4.49 -1.58
CA TYR A 204 22.83 4.12 -1.19
C TYR A 204 22.92 2.73 -0.55
N ILE A 205 21.79 2.18 -0.11
CA ILE A 205 21.66 0.78 0.29
C ILE A 205 20.87 0.09 -0.80
N ILE A 206 21.62 -0.47 -1.74
CA ILE A 206 21.09 -1.02 -2.98
C ILE A 206 20.53 -2.44 -2.76
N SER A 207 19.60 -2.84 -3.63
CA SER A 207 19.09 -4.19 -3.69
C SER A 207 19.41 -4.80 -5.05
N MET A 208 19.32 -6.12 -5.16
CA MET A 208 19.41 -6.78 -6.46
C MET A 208 18.29 -6.33 -7.42
N ALA A 209 17.12 -5.94 -6.90
CA ALA A 209 15.99 -5.49 -7.71
C ALA A 209 16.24 -4.10 -8.35
N THR A 210 16.98 -3.23 -7.67
CA THR A 210 17.31 -1.88 -8.16
C THR A 210 18.65 -1.83 -8.90
N PHE A 211 19.47 -2.88 -8.80
CA PHE A 211 20.77 -2.98 -9.46
C PHE A 211 20.64 -3.21 -10.98
N PRO A 212 21.14 -2.29 -11.84
CA PRO A 212 21.02 -2.46 -13.27
C PRO A 212 21.95 -3.57 -13.80
N THR A 213 21.38 -4.55 -14.51
CA THR A 213 22.13 -5.71 -15.02
C THR A 213 22.45 -5.62 -16.52
N TYR A 214 22.04 -4.54 -17.20
CA TYR A 214 22.10 -4.42 -18.65
C TYR A 214 23.51 -4.46 -19.24
N PHE A 215 24.54 -4.14 -18.45
CA PHE A 215 25.96 -4.18 -18.85
C PHE A 215 26.66 -5.50 -18.48
N LEU A 216 25.95 -6.43 -17.84
CA LEU A 216 26.45 -7.74 -17.41
C LEU A 216 25.92 -8.85 -18.30
N LYS A 217 26.72 -9.90 -18.50
CA LYS A 217 26.43 -10.96 -19.48
C LYS A 217 25.63 -12.10 -18.87
N LYS A 218 25.85 -12.42 -17.58
CA LYS A 218 25.20 -13.53 -16.87
C LYS A 218 24.53 -13.07 -15.56
N ALA A 219 23.52 -13.81 -15.13
CA ALA A 219 22.82 -13.55 -13.87
C ALA A 219 23.73 -13.72 -12.65
N ASP A 220 24.59 -14.75 -12.64
CA ASP A 220 25.53 -14.99 -11.53
C ASP A 220 26.58 -13.87 -11.41
N GLU A 221 27.05 -13.34 -12.55
CA GLU A 221 27.92 -12.17 -12.58
C GLU A 221 27.22 -10.95 -11.97
N ALA A 222 25.94 -10.78 -12.25
CA ALA A 222 25.13 -9.69 -11.70
C ALA A 222 24.96 -9.77 -10.19
N ASN A 223 24.58 -10.93 -9.66
CA ASN A 223 24.47 -11.14 -8.21
C ASN A 223 25.82 -10.87 -7.51
N ASN A 224 26.92 -11.37 -8.09
CA ASN A 224 28.25 -11.18 -7.53
C ASN A 224 28.67 -9.71 -7.52
N GLU A 225 28.54 -8.98 -8.63
CA GLU A 225 28.93 -7.58 -8.70
C GLU A 225 28.03 -6.65 -7.88
N TYR A 226 26.72 -6.93 -7.81
CA TYR A 226 25.81 -6.27 -6.87
C TYR A 226 26.31 -6.40 -5.44
N SER A 227 26.59 -7.63 -4.99
CA SER A 227 26.99 -7.88 -3.60
C SER A 227 28.31 -7.20 -3.22
N LYS A 228 29.27 -7.16 -4.16
CA LYS A 228 30.53 -6.43 -3.97
C LYS A 228 30.30 -4.93 -3.91
N LEU A 229 29.47 -4.38 -4.79
CA LEU A 229 29.18 -2.96 -4.82
C LEU A 229 28.47 -2.51 -3.53
N ASP A 230 27.45 -3.23 -3.07
CA ASP A 230 26.78 -2.96 -1.79
C ASP A 230 27.76 -2.98 -0.61
N ALA A 231 28.59 -4.02 -0.54
CA ALA A 231 29.63 -4.14 0.48
C ALA A 231 30.62 -2.95 0.44
N THR A 232 31.01 -2.53 -0.77
CA THR A 232 31.96 -1.44 -0.99
C THR A 232 31.35 -0.08 -0.60
N ILE A 233 30.11 0.21 -0.99
CA ILE A 233 29.40 1.44 -0.58
C ILE A 233 29.35 1.50 0.95
N PHE A 234 28.98 0.38 1.59
CA PHE A 234 28.91 0.31 3.03
C PHE A 234 30.27 0.53 3.68
N ALA A 235 31.31 -0.17 3.20
CA ALA A 235 32.66 -0.13 3.79
C ALA A 235 33.38 1.21 3.58
N GLU A 236 33.27 1.81 2.40
CA GLU A 236 34.00 3.03 2.03
C GLU A 236 33.26 4.31 2.42
N ARG A 237 31.93 4.29 2.50
CA ARG A 237 31.12 5.51 2.69
C ARG A 237 30.31 5.49 3.97
N ILE A 238 29.51 4.44 4.21
CA ILE A 238 28.53 4.43 5.31
C ILE A 238 29.23 4.19 6.66
N ALA A 239 30.02 3.13 6.74
CA ALA A 239 30.66 2.71 7.98
C ALA A 239 31.62 3.74 8.58
N PRO A 240 32.57 4.34 7.82
CA PRO A 240 33.51 5.30 8.39
C PRO A 240 32.82 6.59 8.87
N GLU A 241 31.84 7.10 8.12
CA GLU A 241 31.12 8.32 8.48
C GLU A 241 30.29 8.14 9.75
N LEU A 242 29.59 7.01 9.88
CA LEU A 242 28.71 6.74 11.03
C LEU A 242 29.44 6.12 12.22
N GLY A 243 30.72 5.77 12.08
CA GLY A 243 31.55 5.15 13.12
C GLY A 243 31.29 3.65 13.33
N ILE A 244 30.71 2.98 12.34
CA ILE A 244 30.33 1.57 12.41
C ILE A 244 31.57 0.70 12.29
N ARG A 245 31.74 -0.23 13.24
CA ARG A 245 32.87 -1.18 13.27
C ARG A 245 32.42 -2.62 13.08
N THR A 246 31.13 -2.89 13.22
CA THR A 246 30.57 -4.23 13.08
C THR A 246 29.28 -4.20 12.27
N ARG A 247 29.20 -5.03 11.22
CA ARG A 247 27.95 -5.30 10.49
C ARG A 247 27.42 -6.66 10.92
N PHE A 248 26.14 -6.70 11.29
CA PHE A 248 25.44 -7.91 11.69
C PHE A 248 24.52 -8.39 10.57
N VAL A 249 24.58 -9.68 10.26
CA VAL A 249 23.72 -10.33 9.26
C VAL A 249 23.18 -11.66 9.79
N GLY A 250 22.07 -12.13 9.23
CA GLY A 250 21.60 -13.50 9.49
C GLY A 250 22.41 -14.51 8.68
N THR A 251 22.64 -15.71 9.22
CA THR A 251 23.18 -16.83 8.45
C THR A 251 22.20 -17.25 7.34
N GLU A 252 22.72 -17.82 6.25
CA GLU A 252 21.88 -18.38 5.17
C GLU A 252 22.55 -19.64 4.58
N PRO A 253 22.28 -20.82 5.17
CA PRO A 253 22.91 -22.06 4.75
C PRO A 253 22.24 -22.72 3.52
N LEU A 254 21.04 -22.27 3.12
CA LEU A 254 20.23 -22.94 2.09
C LEU A 254 20.15 -22.19 0.75
N ASP A 255 20.29 -20.86 0.77
CA ASP A 255 20.31 -20.04 -0.44
C ASP A 255 21.74 -19.69 -0.85
N MET A 256 22.19 -20.30 -1.97
CA MET A 256 23.52 -20.11 -2.52
C MET A 256 23.84 -18.65 -2.87
N ALA A 257 22.85 -17.87 -3.34
CA ALA A 257 23.08 -16.48 -3.73
C ALA A 257 23.35 -15.59 -2.50
N THR A 258 22.58 -15.79 -1.43
CA THR A 258 22.79 -15.07 -0.17
C THR A 258 24.04 -15.56 0.58
N ALA A 259 24.39 -16.85 0.49
CA ALA A 259 25.67 -17.34 1.02
C ALA A 259 26.86 -16.67 0.31
N GLN A 260 26.80 -16.52 -1.02
CA GLN A 260 27.81 -15.78 -1.79
C GLN A 260 27.85 -14.30 -1.39
N TYR A 261 26.69 -13.67 -1.16
CA TYR A 261 26.59 -12.29 -0.67
C TYR A 261 27.29 -12.11 0.69
N ASN A 262 27.02 -13.00 1.68
CA ASN A 262 27.69 -12.97 2.98
C ASN A 262 29.21 -13.19 2.85
N SER A 263 29.63 -14.07 1.93
CA SER A 263 31.06 -14.29 1.67
C SER A 263 31.74 -13.03 1.11
N ASN A 264 31.11 -12.33 0.17
CA ASN A 264 31.66 -11.09 -0.39
C ASN A 264 31.70 -9.96 0.65
N LEU A 265 30.64 -9.83 1.46
CA LEU A 265 30.64 -8.92 2.61
C LEU A 265 31.81 -9.18 3.54
N ARG A 266 32.05 -10.45 3.91
CA ARG A 266 33.12 -10.82 4.85
C ARG A 266 34.49 -10.36 4.36
N THR A 267 34.79 -10.60 3.09
CA THR A 267 36.08 -10.21 2.49
C THR A 267 36.23 -8.69 2.45
N ILE A 268 35.26 -7.98 1.87
CA ILE A 268 35.38 -6.53 1.63
C ILE A 268 35.36 -5.73 2.93
N LEU A 269 34.54 -6.13 3.91
CA LEU A 269 34.47 -5.46 5.20
C LEU A 269 35.76 -5.66 6.01
N ALA A 270 36.35 -6.86 5.97
CA ALA A 270 37.60 -7.15 6.65
C ALA A 270 38.76 -6.29 6.13
N ASP A 271 38.84 -6.06 4.81
CA ASP A 271 39.83 -5.18 4.19
C ASP A 271 39.73 -3.73 4.67
N HIS A 272 38.57 -3.32 5.18
CA HIS A 272 38.30 -1.98 5.72
C HIS A 272 38.27 -1.94 7.26
N GLY A 273 38.67 -3.02 7.93
CA GLY A 273 38.68 -3.11 9.39
C GLY A 273 37.29 -3.14 10.03
N ILE A 274 36.29 -3.63 9.30
CA ILE A 274 34.91 -3.79 9.77
C ILE A 274 34.63 -5.28 9.99
N ASP A 275 34.17 -5.63 11.18
CA ASP A 275 33.83 -7.01 11.53
C ASP A 275 32.47 -7.41 10.94
N LEU A 276 32.38 -8.59 10.33
CA LEU A 276 31.10 -9.21 9.96
C LEU A 276 30.73 -10.28 10.97
N VAL A 277 29.60 -10.11 11.64
CA VAL A 277 29.06 -11.08 12.60
C VAL A 277 27.80 -11.71 12.03
N GLU A 278 27.85 -13.02 11.78
CA GLU A 278 26.70 -13.80 11.33
C GLU A 278 25.94 -14.39 12.53
N ILE A 279 24.64 -14.11 12.61
CA ILE A 279 23.75 -14.57 13.68
C ILE A 279 22.87 -15.70 13.13
N PRO A 280 22.81 -16.87 13.80
CA PRO A 280 21.94 -17.97 13.38
C PRO A 280 20.48 -17.52 13.23
N ARG A 281 19.84 -17.90 12.12
CA ARG A 281 18.42 -17.55 11.90
C ARG A 281 17.51 -18.28 12.88
N LEU A 282 16.42 -17.59 13.24
CA LEU A 282 15.37 -18.14 14.08
C LEU A 282 14.51 -19.14 13.29
N GLU A 283 14.27 -20.29 13.90
CA GLU A 283 13.40 -21.34 13.37
C GLU A 283 12.05 -21.36 14.11
N SER A 284 10.99 -21.72 13.39
CA SER A 284 9.68 -22.07 13.93
C SER A 284 9.23 -23.38 13.30
N GLN A 285 8.82 -24.34 14.13
CA GLN A 285 8.39 -25.68 13.68
C GLN A 285 9.42 -26.39 12.75
N GLY A 286 10.71 -26.21 13.03
CA GLY A 286 11.81 -26.81 12.24
C GLY A 286 12.04 -26.18 10.86
N LYS A 287 11.46 -25.00 10.58
CA LYS A 287 11.73 -24.20 9.38
C LYS A 287 12.20 -22.80 9.75
N VAL A 288 13.14 -22.27 8.98
CA VAL A 288 13.60 -20.88 9.12
C VAL A 288 12.44 -19.92 8.88
N ILE A 289 12.22 -18.98 9.80
CA ILE A 289 11.22 -17.93 9.63
C ILE A 289 11.70 -16.97 8.54
N SER A 290 10.98 -16.90 7.41
CA SER A 290 11.31 -16.01 6.30
C SER A 290 10.14 -15.08 5.95
N GLY A 291 10.46 -13.90 5.41
CA GLY A 291 9.45 -12.99 4.88
C GLY A 291 8.65 -13.65 3.74
N SER A 292 9.29 -14.44 2.88
CA SER A 292 8.64 -15.14 1.77
C SER A 292 7.54 -16.10 2.23
N GLN A 293 7.77 -16.83 3.31
CA GLN A 293 6.76 -17.71 3.90
C GLN A 293 5.54 -16.93 4.43
N VAL A 294 5.78 -15.79 5.08
CA VAL A 294 4.69 -14.90 5.54
C VAL A 294 3.87 -14.41 4.34
N ARG A 295 4.52 -13.97 3.27
CA ARG A 295 3.83 -13.51 2.05
C ARG A 295 3.02 -14.62 1.38
N GLU A 296 3.50 -15.86 1.40
CA GLU A 296 2.76 -17.01 0.89
C GLU A 296 1.46 -17.26 1.67
N PHE A 297 1.50 -17.19 3.01
CA PHE A 297 0.29 -17.32 3.83
C PHE A 297 -0.68 -16.15 3.64
N LEU A 298 -0.16 -14.92 3.54
CA LEU A 298 -0.99 -13.75 3.24
C LEU A 298 -1.69 -13.85 1.88
N ALA A 299 -1.01 -14.37 0.86
CA ALA A 299 -1.61 -14.59 -0.47
C ALA A 299 -2.76 -15.62 -0.45
N LYS A 300 -2.79 -16.50 0.56
CA LYS A 300 -3.83 -17.50 0.79
C LYS A 300 -4.87 -17.05 1.83
N ASP A 301 -4.82 -15.79 2.26
CA ASP A 301 -5.67 -15.23 3.34
C ASP A 301 -5.57 -16.00 4.68
N ASP A 302 -4.45 -16.69 4.93
CA ASP A 302 -4.21 -17.49 6.13
C ASP A 302 -3.44 -16.70 7.20
N LEU A 303 -4.14 -15.77 7.87
CA LEU A 303 -3.56 -15.00 8.97
C LEU A 303 -3.19 -15.87 10.18
N HIS A 304 -3.84 -17.01 10.38
CA HIS A 304 -3.54 -17.90 11.50
C HIS A 304 -2.11 -18.42 11.43
N SER A 305 -1.68 -18.88 10.25
CA SER A 305 -0.31 -19.35 10.02
C SER A 305 0.74 -18.23 10.03
N VAL A 306 0.34 -16.97 9.84
CA VAL A 306 1.24 -15.80 9.95
C VAL A 306 1.59 -15.48 11.40
N ALA A 307 0.66 -15.65 12.34
CA ALA A 307 0.82 -15.25 13.74
C ALA A 307 2.13 -15.72 14.42
N PRO A 308 2.57 -17.00 14.29
CA PRO A 308 3.82 -17.45 14.92
C PRO A 308 5.10 -16.93 14.24
N LEU A 309 5.00 -16.36 13.04
CA LEU A 309 6.16 -15.98 12.22
C LEU A 309 6.59 -14.52 12.41
N VAL A 310 5.72 -13.67 12.96
CA VAL A 310 5.94 -12.24 13.06
C VAL A 310 5.73 -11.73 14.49
N PRO A 311 6.31 -10.58 14.86
CA PRO A 311 6.04 -9.95 16.15
C PRO A 311 4.55 -9.61 16.27
N ARG A 312 4.04 -9.57 17.49
CA ARG A 312 2.61 -9.27 17.75
C ARG A 312 2.17 -7.94 17.12
N SER A 313 3.01 -6.91 17.18
CA SER A 313 2.75 -5.62 16.52
C SER A 313 2.64 -5.76 15.00
N THR A 314 3.55 -6.49 14.36
CA THR A 314 3.49 -6.77 12.92
C THR A 314 2.24 -7.56 12.58
N TYR A 315 1.88 -8.58 13.37
CA TYR A 315 0.66 -9.34 13.17
C TYR A 315 -0.58 -8.44 13.18
N ARG A 316 -0.71 -7.58 14.21
CA ARG A 316 -1.81 -6.60 14.30
C ARG A 316 -1.84 -5.63 13.12
N TYR A 317 -0.67 -5.19 12.64
CA TYR A 317 -0.55 -4.34 11.47
C TYR A 317 -1.05 -5.03 10.20
N LEU A 318 -0.61 -6.26 9.95
CA LEU A 318 -1.04 -7.07 8.82
C LEU A 318 -2.56 -7.38 8.87
N TYR A 319 -3.08 -7.67 10.07
CA TYR A 319 -4.51 -7.86 10.29
C TYR A 319 -5.29 -6.58 9.96
N ALA A 320 -4.81 -5.41 10.39
CA ALA A 320 -5.42 -4.12 10.06
C ALA A 320 -5.42 -3.85 8.55
N LEU A 321 -4.35 -4.18 7.83
CA LEU A 321 -4.33 -4.09 6.36
C LEU A 321 -5.38 -5.01 5.72
N LYS A 322 -5.54 -6.24 6.24
CA LYS A 322 -6.57 -7.16 5.75
C LYS A 322 -7.98 -6.62 5.99
N LEU A 323 -8.23 -6.02 7.15
CA LEU A 323 -9.51 -5.37 7.45
C LEU A 323 -9.80 -4.22 6.48
N ALA A 324 -8.80 -3.38 6.17
CA ALA A 324 -8.96 -2.30 5.19
C ALA A 324 -9.28 -2.83 3.77
N ASP A 325 -8.60 -3.90 3.34
CA ASP A 325 -8.90 -4.61 2.08
C ASP A 325 -10.35 -5.12 2.06
N LEU A 326 -10.80 -5.78 3.13
CA LEU A 326 -12.19 -6.23 3.24
C LEU A 326 -13.20 -5.07 3.21
N ALA A 327 -12.91 -3.95 3.86
CA ALA A 327 -13.78 -2.78 3.82
C ALA A 327 -13.88 -2.21 2.39
N GLY A 328 -12.76 -2.10 1.66
CA GLY A 328 -12.77 -1.69 0.26
C GLY A 328 -13.56 -2.65 -0.64
N ARG A 329 -13.35 -3.97 -0.48
CA ARG A 329 -14.12 -4.99 -1.20
C ARG A 329 -15.60 -4.95 -0.86
N SER A 330 -15.98 -4.56 0.35
CA SER A 330 -17.39 -4.46 0.74
C SER A 330 -18.14 -3.37 -0.03
N LEU A 331 -17.48 -2.27 -0.39
CA LEU A 331 -18.07 -1.22 -1.25
C LEU A 331 -18.35 -1.76 -2.66
N ILE A 332 -17.38 -2.46 -3.24
CA ILE A 332 -17.57 -3.10 -4.55
C ILE A 332 -18.66 -4.17 -4.48
N LYS A 333 -18.63 -5.00 -3.43
CA LYS A 333 -19.59 -6.07 -3.25
C LYS A 333 -21.02 -5.55 -3.14
N GLU A 334 -21.21 -4.44 -2.44
CA GLU A 334 -22.50 -3.78 -2.29
C GLU A 334 -23.10 -3.38 -3.64
N VAL A 335 -22.33 -2.73 -4.53
CA VAL A 335 -22.82 -2.38 -5.87
C VAL A 335 -23.04 -3.60 -6.76
N GLU A 336 -22.28 -4.69 -6.55
CA GLU A 336 -22.43 -5.91 -7.34
C GLU A 336 -23.66 -6.76 -6.96
N VAL A 337 -24.28 -6.54 -5.79
CA VAL A 337 -25.51 -7.25 -5.40
C VAL A 337 -26.63 -6.91 -6.38
N THR A 338 -27.17 -7.94 -7.04
CA THR A 338 -28.15 -7.78 -8.14
C THR A 338 -29.26 -8.83 -8.04
N PRO A 339 -30.54 -8.47 -8.17
CA PRO A 339 -31.09 -7.13 -8.34
C PRO A 339 -31.16 -6.36 -7.02
N LYS A 340 -31.18 -5.03 -7.10
CA LYS A 340 -31.17 -4.14 -5.93
C LYS A 340 -32.21 -3.01 -6.04
N PRO A 341 -33.39 -3.14 -5.38
CA PRO A 341 -34.54 -2.28 -5.64
C PRO A 341 -34.27 -0.77 -5.59
N GLY A 342 -34.37 -0.11 -6.75
CA GLY A 342 -34.22 1.34 -6.92
C GLY A 342 -32.78 1.86 -6.78
N LEU A 343 -31.79 0.98 -6.69
CA LEU A 343 -30.38 1.29 -6.54
C LEU A 343 -29.59 0.92 -7.79
N VAL A 344 -28.37 1.44 -7.90
CA VAL A 344 -27.41 1.02 -8.93
C VAL A 344 -26.94 -0.40 -8.63
N ASP A 345 -27.00 -1.29 -9.61
CA ASP A 345 -26.45 -2.63 -9.55
C ASP A 345 -25.77 -3.07 -10.87
N MET A 346 -25.59 -4.38 -11.08
CA MET A 346 -25.01 -4.90 -12.33
C MET A 346 -25.98 -4.88 -13.52
N GLU A 347 -27.29 -4.82 -13.27
CA GLU A 347 -28.33 -4.85 -14.29
C GLU A 347 -28.65 -3.43 -14.81
N HIS A 348 -28.70 -2.43 -13.92
CA HIS A 348 -29.04 -1.04 -14.28
C HIS A 348 -28.71 0.00 -13.20
N ASN A 349 -28.98 1.28 -13.48
CA ASN A 349 -28.73 2.41 -12.58
C ASN A 349 -29.85 2.67 -11.55
N GLY A 350 -30.94 1.88 -11.58
CA GLY A 350 -32.06 2.03 -10.68
C GLY A 350 -32.76 3.39 -10.86
N SER A 351 -32.98 4.10 -9.76
CA SER A 351 -33.63 5.42 -9.75
C SER A 351 -32.65 6.59 -9.97
N HIS A 352 -31.58 6.39 -10.75
CA HIS A 352 -30.54 7.39 -10.97
C HIS A 352 -30.17 7.54 -12.44
N ASP A 353 -29.98 8.79 -12.85
CA ASP A 353 -29.49 9.16 -14.19
C ASP A 353 -28.03 9.64 -14.16
N ASP A 354 -27.51 9.95 -12.97
CA ASP A 354 -26.22 10.59 -12.75
C ASP A 354 -25.11 9.60 -12.34
N MET A 355 -25.45 8.37 -11.97
CA MET A 355 -24.50 7.38 -11.46
C MET A 355 -24.76 5.97 -12.00
N ASP A 356 -23.68 5.21 -12.11
CA ASP A 356 -23.67 3.84 -12.62
C ASP A 356 -22.62 3.00 -11.86
N ILE A 357 -22.50 1.73 -12.23
CA ILE A 357 -21.51 0.83 -11.61
C ILE A 357 -20.06 1.34 -11.74
N SER A 358 -19.71 2.00 -12.84
CA SER A 358 -18.38 2.57 -13.06
C SER A 358 -18.08 3.67 -12.05
N THR A 359 -19.09 4.51 -11.75
CA THR A 359 -19.04 5.55 -10.74
C THR A 359 -18.75 4.97 -9.35
N PHE A 360 -19.43 3.89 -8.98
CA PHE A 360 -19.21 3.18 -7.70
C PHE A 360 -17.81 2.56 -7.62
N ARG A 361 -17.31 1.94 -8.70
CA ARG A 361 -15.95 1.39 -8.76
C ARG A 361 -14.89 2.48 -8.60
N THR A 362 -15.06 3.60 -9.29
CA THR A 362 -14.18 4.79 -9.17
C THR A 362 -14.21 5.34 -7.74
N SER A 363 -15.39 5.44 -7.14
CA SER A 363 -15.57 5.86 -5.75
C SER A 363 -14.83 4.95 -4.77
N ALA A 364 -15.03 3.63 -4.86
CA ALA A 364 -14.39 2.66 -3.98
C ALA A 364 -12.85 2.72 -4.08
N ALA A 365 -12.30 2.81 -5.31
CA ALA A 365 -10.87 2.95 -5.54
C ALA A 365 -10.30 4.22 -4.89
N ALA A 366 -11.02 5.34 -4.93
CA ALA A 366 -10.61 6.59 -4.29
C ALA A 366 -10.65 6.52 -2.74
N ILE A 367 -11.54 5.70 -2.18
CA ILE A 367 -11.74 5.57 -0.72
C ILE A 367 -10.73 4.60 -0.08
N MET A 368 -10.36 3.51 -0.78
CA MET A 368 -9.51 2.43 -0.26
C MET A 368 -8.23 2.90 0.48
N PRO A 369 -7.45 3.87 -0.03
CA PRO A 369 -6.26 4.36 0.68
C PRO A 369 -6.55 4.94 2.06
N TYR A 370 -7.74 5.52 2.26
CA TYR A 370 -8.14 6.12 3.53
C TYR A 370 -8.62 5.07 4.54
N PHE A 371 -9.27 4.00 4.09
CA PHE A 371 -9.56 2.85 4.96
C PHE A 371 -8.29 2.21 5.51
N LYS A 372 -7.24 2.11 4.68
CA LYS A 372 -5.91 1.69 5.15
C LYS A 372 -5.38 2.61 6.24
N GLN A 373 -5.43 3.93 6.04
CA GLN A 373 -4.99 4.91 7.04
C GLN A 373 -5.78 4.78 8.36
N ILE A 374 -7.10 4.62 8.31
CA ILE A 374 -7.94 4.43 9.50
C ILE A 374 -7.55 3.14 10.24
N ALA A 375 -7.43 2.03 9.50
CA ALA A 375 -7.14 0.73 10.10
C ALA A 375 -5.78 0.71 10.81
N VAL A 376 -4.75 1.33 10.23
CA VAL A 376 -3.41 1.36 10.85
C VAL A 376 -3.26 2.46 11.91
N PHE A 377 -4.14 3.47 11.94
CA PHE A 377 -4.04 4.58 12.90
C PHE A 377 -4.06 4.11 14.35
N ALA A 378 -5.05 3.29 14.73
CA ALA A 378 -5.16 2.82 16.11
C ALA A 378 -3.98 1.91 16.49
N ILE A 379 -3.53 1.05 15.57
CA ILE A 379 -2.35 0.18 15.76
C ILE A 379 -1.10 1.03 16.02
N ASN A 380 -0.87 2.05 15.20
CA ASN A 380 0.28 2.95 15.33
C ASN A 380 0.22 3.79 16.62
N SER A 381 -0.98 4.21 17.01
CA SER A 381 -1.20 4.99 18.23
C SER A 381 -1.09 4.14 19.50
N MET A 382 -1.01 2.80 19.38
CA MET A 382 -1.05 1.85 20.50
C MET A 382 -2.20 2.15 21.47
N MET A 383 -3.33 2.61 20.94
CA MET A 383 -4.46 3.06 21.74
C MET A 383 -5.17 1.85 22.38
N ILE A 384 -5.20 1.83 23.72
CA ILE A 384 -5.85 0.76 24.50
C ILE A 384 -7.18 1.26 25.07
N GLU A 385 -7.23 2.49 25.59
CA GLU A 385 -8.45 3.08 26.14
C GLU A 385 -9.44 3.44 25.05
N THR A 386 -10.73 3.13 25.30
CA THR A 386 -11.81 3.43 24.35
C THR A 386 -12.31 4.85 24.56
N PRO A 387 -12.16 5.76 23.58
CA PRO A 387 -12.66 7.12 23.71
C PRO A 387 -14.19 7.13 23.70
N SER A 388 -14.80 8.22 24.18
CA SER A 388 -16.26 8.41 24.13
C SER A 388 -16.76 9.04 22.82
N THR A 389 -15.83 9.53 22.00
CA THR A 389 -16.04 10.07 20.64
C THR A 389 -14.96 9.55 19.69
N LEU A 390 -15.24 9.54 18.38
CA LEU A 390 -14.20 9.23 17.39
C LEU A 390 -13.06 10.26 17.45
N PRO A 391 -11.78 9.81 17.48
CA PRO A 391 -10.63 10.70 17.47
C PRO A 391 -10.66 11.68 16.29
N GLN A 392 -10.14 12.89 16.51
CA GLN A 392 -10.16 13.95 15.50
C GLN A 392 -9.41 13.53 14.22
N GLU A 393 -8.31 12.80 14.36
CA GLU A 393 -7.50 12.29 13.25
C GLU A 393 -8.31 11.32 12.38
N ILE A 394 -9.07 10.41 12.98
CA ILE A 394 -9.95 9.49 12.26
C ILE A 394 -11.02 10.27 11.49
N ARG A 395 -11.61 11.30 12.12
CA ARG A 395 -12.57 12.18 11.44
C ARG A 395 -11.95 12.90 10.25
N GLN A 396 -10.75 13.44 10.40
CA GLN A 396 -10.04 14.12 9.33
C GLN A 396 -9.71 13.17 8.18
N ILE A 397 -9.31 11.93 8.46
CA ILE A 397 -9.11 10.91 7.43
C ILE A 397 -10.43 10.61 6.70
N GLY A 398 -11.54 10.47 7.42
CA GLY A 398 -12.88 10.28 6.83
C GLY A 398 -13.33 11.45 5.95
N ILE A 399 -13.09 12.69 6.38
CA ILE A 399 -13.40 13.90 5.58
C ILE A 399 -12.57 13.92 4.30
N LYS A 400 -11.28 13.57 4.36
CA LYS A 400 -10.44 13.45 3.17
C LYS A 400 -10.90 12.33 2.24
N ALA A 401 -11.37 11.21 2.78
CA ALA A 401 -11.95 10.12 2.00
C ALA A 401 -13.20 10.57 1.25
N GLU A 402 -14.09 11.32 1.90
CA GLU A 402 -15.27 11.90 1.26
C GLU A 402 -14.87 12.88 0.15
N ALA A 403 -13.92 13.78 0.41
CA ALA A 403 -13.44 14.74 -0.60
C ALA A 403 -12.80 14.03 -1.81
N ALA A 404 -11.98 13.01 -1.57
CA ALA A 404 -11.36 12.22 -2.64
C ALA A 404 -12.39 11.46 -3.48
N MET A 405 -13.41 10.89 -2.83
CA MET A 405 -14.55 10.29 -3.52
C MET A 405 -15.22 11.33 -4.42
N MET A 406 -15.63 12.48 -3.87
CA MET A 406 -16.35 13.51 -4.64
C MET A 406 -15.51 14.01 -5.81
N GLN A 407 -14.20 14.18 -5.64
CA GLN A 407 -13.31 14.58 -6.72
C GLN A 407 -13.26 13.51 -7.83
N ALA A 408 -13.12 12.24 -7.44
CA ALA A 408 -12.99 11.14 -8.40
C ALA A 408 -14.30 10.87 -9.17
N THR A 409 -15.45 11.14 -8.56
CA THR A 409 -16.78 10.93 -9.17
C THR A 409 -17.39 12.20 -9.77
N GLY A 410 -16.65 13.30 -9.90
CA GLY A 410 -17.20 14.54 -10.46
C GLY A 410 -18.29 15.20 -9.61
N GLY A 411 -18.29 14.96 -8.30
CA GLY A 411 -19.22 15.53 -7.32
C GLY A 411 -20.37 14.60 -6.92
N ILE A 412 -20.40 13.36 -7.43
CA ILE A 412 -21.46 12.39 -7.16
C ILE A 412 -21.22 11.68 -5.82
N ASN A 413 -22.26 11.63 -4.99
CA ASN A 413 -22.23 10.92 -3.71
C ASN A 413 -22.58 9.43 -3.86
N ALA A 414 -21.56 8.58 -4.00
CA ALA A 414 -21.77 7.12 -4.10
C ALA A 414 -21.68 6.37 -2.76
N HIS A 415 -20.83 6.79 -1.81
CA HIS A 415 -20.52 6.00 -0.60
C HIS A 415 -20.34 6.82 0.69
N LYS A 416 -20.88 8.03 0.80
CA LYS A 416 -20.65 8.89 1.98
C LYS A 416 -21.05 8.23 3.30
N GLY A 417 -22.19 7.53 3.36
CA GLY A 417 -22.63 6.82 4.56
C GLY A 417 -21.76 5.60 4.87
N ALA A 418 -21.38 4.83 3.85
CA ALA A 418 -20.45 3.72 3.98
C ALA A 418 -19.04 4.16 4.46
N ILE A 419 -18.51 5.30 3.99
CA ILE A 419 -17.22 5.87 4.47
C ILE A 419 -17.26 6.06 5.98
N PHE A 420 -18.30 6.71 6.49
CA PHE A 420 -18.48 6.95 7.92
C PHE A 420 -18.58 5.63 8.69
N SER A 421 -19.41 4.72 8.19
CA SER A 421 -19.73 3.47 8.90
C SER A 421 -18.54 2.52 8.95
N LEU A 422 -17.97 2.19 7.78
CA LEU A 422 -16.81 1.32 7.68
C LEU A 422 -15.59 1.96 8.33
N GLY A 423 -15.39 3.28 8.20
CA GLY A 423 -14.32 3.98 8.91
C GLY A 423 -14.42 3.83 10.43
N THR A 424 -15.62 3.99 10.99
CA THR A 424 -15.88 3.80 12.42
C THR A 424 -15.62 2.35 12.85
N LEU A 425 -16.12 1.37 12.08
CA LEU A 425 -15.94 -0.05 12.40
C LEU A 425 -14.49 -0.48 12.24
N LEU A 426 -13.75 -0.03 11.22
CA LEU A 426 -12.32 -0.29 11.06
C LEU A 426 -11.52 0.21 12.26
N PHE A 427 -11.83 1.42 12.74
CA PHE A 427 -11.22 1.94 13.97
C PHE A 427 -11.52 1.01 15.16
N CYS A 428 -12.77 0.59 15.33
CA CYS A 428 -13.18 -0.34 16.40
C CYS A 428 -12.49 -1.71 16.29
N CYS A 429 -12.34 -2.27 15.08
CA CYS A 429 -11.60 -3.51 14.87
C CYS A 429 -10.14 -3.37 15.31
N SER A 430 -9.47 -2.28 14.92
CA SER A 430 -8.09 -2.03 15.31
C SER A 430 -7.92 -1.76 16.81
N MET A 431 -8.94 -1.17 17.44
CA MET A 431 -9.01 -1.07 18.90
C MET A 431 -9.12 -2.44 19.58
N ALA A 432 -9.98 -3.33 19.07
CA ALA A 432 -10.10 -4.69 19.58
C ALA A 432 -8.75 -5.43 19.50
N LEU A 433 -8.03 -5.30 18.38
CA LEU A 433 -6.67 -5.84 18.21
C LEU A 433 -5.69 -5.33 19.26
N ASN A 434 -5.70 -4.02 19.57
CA ASN A 434 -4.83 -3.44 20.59
C ASN A 434 -5.21 -3.89 22.02
N GLN A 435 -6.50 -4.05 22.28
CA GLN A 435 -7.05 -4.54 23.55
C GLN A 435 -6.94 -6.06 23.73
N ASP A 436 -6.37 -6.78 22.75
CA ASP A 436 -6.30 -8.24 22.75
C ASP A 436 -7.65 -8.95 22.85
N LYS A 437 -8.68 -8.30 22.29
CA LYS A 437 -10.01 -8.87 22.12
C LYS A 437 -10.13 -9.52 20.75
N ALA A 438 -10.97 -10.55 20.66
CA ALA A 438 -11.35 -11.13 19.38
C ALA A 438 -12.01 -10.07 18.50
N VAL A 439 -11.62 -10.02 17.22
CA VAL A 439 -12.15 -9.06 16.24
C VAL A 439 -13.41 -9.62 15.62
N ASN A 440 -14.48 -9.65 16.40
CA ASN A 440 -15.78 -10.19 16.00
C ASN A 440 -16.89 -9.16 16.16
N THR A 441 -18.04 -9.43 15.53
CA THR A 441 -19.19 -8.53 15.50
C THR A 441 -19.58 -8.05 16.90
N GLU A 442 -19.61 -8.92 17.90
CA GLU A 442 -20.00 -8.56 19.27
C GLU A 442 -19.07 -7.49 19.88
N ASN A 443 -17.77 -7.75 19.89
CA ASN A 443 -16.78 -6.83 20.45
C ASN A 443 -16.71 -5.51 19.66
N ILE A 444 -16.83 -5.58 18.33
CA ILE A 444 -16.80 -4.41 17.47
C ILE A 444 -18.01 -3.50 17.75
N MET A 445 -19.21 -4.05 17.92
CA MET A 445 -20.40 -3.24 18.23
C MET A 445 -20.37 -2.66 19.65
N GLU A 446 -19.80 -3.39 20.61
CA GLU A 446 -19.57 -2.85 21.96
C GLU A 446 -18.61 -1.64 21.92
N LEU A 447 -17.50 -1.76 21.20
CA LEU A 447 -16.55 -0.66 21.01
C LEU A 447 -17.18 0.51 20.26
N CYS A 448 -17.96 0.24 19.21
CA CYS A 448 -18.66 1.27 18.45
C CYS A 448 -19.60 2.09 19.35
N ARG A 449 -20.42 1.44 20.19
CA ARG A 449 -21.29 2.14 21.16
C ARG A 449 -20.51 3.04 22.11
N LYS A 450 -19.34 2.59 22.57
CA LYS A 450 -18.48 3.38 23.47
C LYS A 450 -17.88 4.58 22.75
N CYS A 451 -17.30 4.38 21.56
CA CYS A 451 -16.69 5.41 20.71
C CYS A 451 -17.68 6.45 20.18
N MET A 452 -18.98 6.16 20.21
CA MET A 452 -20.03 7.01 19.65
C MET A 452 -20.97 7.54 20.72
N ARG A 453 -20.65 7.36 22.01
CA ARG A 453 -21.52 7.68 23.14
C ARG A 453 -21.92 9.16 23.17
N ASP A 454 -20.93 10.04 23.02
CA ASP A 454 -21.16 11.49 23.13
C ASP A 454 -21.40 12.14 21.74
N GLU A 455 -21.46 11.32 20.67
CA GLU A 455 -21.65 11.81 19.30
C GLU A 455 -23.01 12.50 19.12
N MET A 456 -24.05 11.96 19.77
CA MET A 456 -25.39 12.54 19.63
C MET A 456 -25.53 13.91 20.29
N ASP A 457 -24.74 14.19 21.33
CA ASP A 457 -24.77 15.47 22.02
C ASP A 457 -23.90 16.52 21.32
N THR A 458 -22.80 16.11 20.67
CA THR A 458 -22.02 16.99 19.80
C THR A 458 -22.80 17.42 18.55
N MET A 459 -23.69 16.58 18.00
CA MET A 459 -24.58 16.98 16.89
C MET A 459 -25.55 18.11 17.25
N LYS A 460 -26.14 18.08 18.44
CA LYS A 460 -27.13 19.08 18.88
C LYS A 460 -26.54 20.48 19.04
N SER A 461 -25.21 20.61 19.10
CA SER A 461 -24.50 21.87 19.30
C SER A 461 -23.90 22.46 18.00
N SER A 462 -24.05 21.79 16.85
CA SER A 462 -23.57 22.27 15.56
C SER A 462 -24.47 23.36 14.97
N THR A 463 -23.88 24.46 14.49
CA THR A 463 -24.58 25.59 13.85
C THR A 463 -24.90 25.38 12.37
N SER A 464 -24.38 24.33 11.73
CA SER A 464 -24.67 23.99 10.33
C SER A 464 -25.14 22.54 10.21
N LEU A 465 -26.39 22.35 9.78
CA LEU A 465 -27.01 21.02 9.64
C LEU A 465 -26.62 20.37 8.29
N THR A 466 -26.00 19.18 8.37
CA THR A 466 -25.87 18.23 7.26
C THR A 466 -27.25 17.75 6.78
N HIS A 467 -27.31 17.13 5.60
CA HIS A 467 -28.57 16.61 5.04
C HIS A 467 -29.26 15.62 5.99
N GLY A 468 -28.49 14.71 6.62
CA GLY A 468 -29.02 13.77 7.62
C GLY A 468 -29.51 14.45 8.90
N GLU A 469 -28.86 15.52 9.36
CA GLU A 469 -29.31 16.29 10.53
C GLU A 469 -30.60 17.08 10.23
N LYS A 470 -30.81 17.53 8.98
CA LYS A 470 -32.08 18.13 8.54
C LYS A 470 -33.22 17.11 8.52
N VAL A 471 -32.96 15.88 8.07
CA VAL A 471 -33.94 14.78 8.08
C VAL A 471 -34.27 14.35 9.51
N PHE A 472 -33.26 14.25 10.38
CA PHE A 472 -33.44 13.98 11.81
C PHE A 472 -34.33 15.04 12.48
N ALA A 473 -34.07 16.32 12.23
CA ALA A 473 -34.88 17.40 12.79
C ALA A 473 -36.34 17.38 12.31
N ARG A 474 -36.61 16.89 11.10
CA ARG A 474 -37.94 16.89 10.47
C ARG A 474 -38.77 15.64 10.79
N TYR A 475 -38.14 14.48 10.88
CA TYR A 475 -38.82 13.18 10.98
C TYR A 475 -38.36 12.32 12.18
N ASN A 476 -37.43 12.82 13.01
CA ASN A 476 -36.81 12.09 14.13
C ASN A 476 -36.07 10.80 13.72
N VAL A 477 -35.56 10.75 12.48
CA VAL A 477 -34.82 9.61 11.91
C VAL A 477 -33.32 9.87 12.02
N GLY A 478 -32.62 9.16 12.91
CA GLY A 478 -31.22 9.45 13.27
C GLY A 478 -30.15 8.91 12.31
N GLY A 479 -30.57 8.19 11.27
CA GLY A 479 -29.72 7.66 10.20
C GLY A 479 -28.52 6.86 10.72
N VAL A 480 -27.43 6.92 9.95
CA VAL A 480 -26.20 6.15 10.19
C VAL A 480 -25.53 6.44 11.54
N ARG A 481 -25.63 7.67 12.05
CA ARG A 481 -25.01 8.06 13.33
C ARG A 481 -25.73 7.46 14.53
N MET A 482 -27.06 7.40 14.49
CA MET A 482 -27.86 6.73 15.52
C MET A 482 -27.67 5.21 15.49
N GLN A 483 -27.52 4.62 14.29
CA GLN A 483 -27.11 3.23 14.15
C GLN A 483 -25.75 3.02 14.84
N ALA A 484 -24.75 3.86 14.55
CA ALA A 484 -23.42 3.76 15.16
C ALA A 484 -23.42 3.89 16.69
N SER A 485 -24.12 4.89 17.25
CA SER A 485 -24.23 5.09 18.70
C SER A 485 -24.94 3.94 19.42
N SER A 486 -25.78 3.21 18.70
CA SER A 486 -26.51 2.03 19.19
C SER A 486 -25.80 0.72 18.86
N GLY A 487 -24.66 0.73 18.17
CA GLY A 487 -23.91 -0.48 17.77
C GLY A 487 -24.55 -1.24 16.61
N TYR A 488 -25.08 -0.51 15.62
CA TYR A 488 -25.69 -1.00 14.38
C TYR A 488 -26.65 -2.19 14.54
N PRO A 489 -27.72 -2.06 15.36
CA PRO A 489 -28.65 -3.15 15.62
C PRO A 489 -29.27 -3.73 14.34
N ASP A 490 -29.58 -2.89 13.35
CA ASP A 490 -30.17 -3.36 12.08
C ASP A 490 -29.14 -4.10 11.20
N ALA A 491 -27.87 -3.68 11.21
CA ALA A 491 -26.82 -4.43 10.50
C ALA A 491 -26.57 -5.80 11.15
N VAL A 492 -26.60 -5.88 12.48
CA VAL A 492 -26.46 -7.15 13.20
C VAL A 492 -27.64 -8.09 12.92
N ALA A 493 -28.87 -7.58 12.92
CA ALA A 493 -30.06 -8.35 12.57
C ALA A 493 -30.01 -8.82 11.09
N ALA A 494 -29.60 -7.93 10.18
CA ALA A 494 -29.44 -8.24 8.77
C ALA A 494 -28.31 -9.26 8.51
N LEU A 495 -27.22 -9.22 9.28
CA LEU A 495 -26.17 -10.24 9.23
C LEU A 495 -26.68 -11.62 9.61
N GLN A 496 -27.51 -11.72 10.66
CA GLN A 496 -28.13 -13.00 11.05
C GLN A 496 -29.08 -13.50 9.97
N PHE A 497 -29.89 -12.60 9.39
CA PHE A 497 -30.78 -12.92 8.28
C PHE A 497 -30.01 -13.41 7.04
N PHE A 498 -28.96 -12.70 6.63
CA PHE A 498 -28.06 -13.08 5.55
C PHE A 498 -27.46 -14.47 5.77
N ARG A 499 -26.91 -14.73 6.96
CA ARG A 499 -26.30 -16.03 7.30
C ARG A 499 -27.30 -17.19 7.21
N LYS A 500 -28.54 -16.96 7.63
CA LYS A 500 -29.62 -17.95 7.50
C LYS A 500 -29.90 -18.26 6.04
N LEU A 501 -30.08 -17.24 5.19
CA LEU A 501 -30.34 -17.44 3.77
C LEU A 501 -29.16 -18.10 3.05
N LYS A 502 -27.93 -17.74 3.38
CA LYS A 502 -26.71 -18.27 2.76
C LYS A 502 -26.58 -19.80 2.85
N GLN A 503 -27.29 -20.44 3.78
CA GLN A 503 -27.36 -21.90 3.92
C GLN A 503 -28.15 -22.58 2.78
N SER A 504 -29.12 -21.88 2.17
CA SER A 504 -29.99 -22.44 1.14
C SER A 504 -29.88 -21.75 -0.22
N MET A 505 -29.22 -20.59 -0.32
CA MET A 505 -29.03 -19.87 -1.59
C MET A 505 -27.61 -19.35 -1.79
N ASN A 506 -27.30 -18.93 -3.02
CA ASN A 506 -25.99 -18.36 -3.36
C ASN A 506 -25.76 -17.02 -2.63
N GLU A 507 -24.53 -16.50 -2.64
CA GLU A 507 -24.19 -15.28 -1.87
C GLU A 507 -24.95 -14.05 -2.35
N ASN A 508 -25.06 -13.88 -3.67
CA ASN A 508 -25.73 -12.75 -4.27
C ASN A 508 -27.21 -12.71 -3.87
N ASP A 509 -27.94 -13.81 -4.04
CA ASP A 509 -29.37 -13.87 -3.74
C ASP A 509 -29.63 -13.64 -2.25
N ALA A 510 -28.77 -14.17 -1.37
CA ALA A 510 -28.86 -13.94 0.06
C ALA A 510 -28.63 -12.45 0.41
N LEU A 511 -27.71 -11.76 -0.26
CA LEU A 511 -27.50 -10.31 -0.06
C LEU A 511 -28.63 -9.48 -0.66
N ALA A 512 -29.16 -9.86 -1.82
CA ALA A 512 -30.30 -9.18 -2.46
C ALA A 512 -31.53 -9.24 -1.54
N TRP A 513 -31.85 -10.42 -1.00
CA TRP A 513 -32.93 -10.55 -0.02
C TRP A 513 -32.62 -9.83 1.30
N THR A 514 -31.36 -9.81 1.74
CA THR A 514 -30.95 -8.99 2.90
C THR A 514 -31.17 -7.50 2.63
N THR A 515 -31.04 -7.05 1.38
CA THR A 515 -31.32 -5.67 0.99
C THR A 515 -32.81 -5.37 1.18
N VAL A 516 -33.68 -6.25 0.69
CA VAL A 516 -35.14 -6.15 0.92
C VAL A 516 -35.48 -6.17 2.41
N TYR A 517 -34.80 -7.01 3.19
CA TYR A 517 -34.95 -7.07 4.65
C TYR A 517 -34.61 -5.73 5.30
N LEU A 518 -33.48 -5.12 4.94
CA LEU A 518 -33.10 -3.80 5.45
C LEU A 518 -34.10 -2.72 5.05
N ILE A 519 -34.56 -2.69 3.80
CA ILE A 519 -35.58 -1.74 3.32
C ILE A 519 -36.88 -1.86 4.14
N SER A 520 -37.27 -3.07 4.54
CA SER A 520 -38.51 -3.27 5.31
C SER A 520 -38.43 -2.71 6.74
N ARG A 521 -37.22 -2.55 7.28
CA ARG A 521 -36.98 -2.21 8.69
C ARG A 521 -36.45 -0.81 8.89
N LEU A 522 -35.51 -0.39 8.05
CA LEU A 522 -34.76 0.84 8.22
C LEU A 522 -35.62 2.04 7.83
N ASP A 523 -35.58 3.08 8.67
CA ASP A 523 -36.03 4.40 8.26
C ASP A 523 -34.91 5.04 7.41
N ASP A 524 -34.89 4.69 6.13
CA ASP A 524 -33.85 5.10 5.19
C ASP A 524 -33.98 6.57 4.81
N THR A 525 -33.10 7.42 5.34
CA THR A 525 -33.12 8.87 5.13
C THR A 525 -33.09 9.27 3.66
N ASN A 526 -32.53 8.44 2.76
CA ASN A 526 -32.50 8.76 1.33
C ASN A 526 -33.89 8.65 0.69
N ILE A 527 -34.71 7.67 1.11
CA ILE A 527 -36.11 7.58 0.68
C ILE A 527 -36.87 8.82 1.16
N TYR A 528 -36.74 9.18 2.44
CA TYR A 528 -37.41 10.38 2.99
C TYR A 528 -36.96 11.68 2.33
N SER A 529 -35.72 11.76 1.83
CA SER A 529 -35.20 12.95 1.15
C SER A 529 -35.73 13.12 -0.27
N ARG A 530 -36.02 12.00 -0.96
CA ARG A 530 -36.47 11.96 -2.35
C ARG A 530 -37.99 11.89 -2.50
N SER A 531 -38.72 11.69 -1.40
CA SER A 531 -40.16 11.47 -1.40
C SER A 531 -40.84 12.06 -0.15
N ASP A 532 -41.94 11.47 0.29
CA ASP A 532 -42.73 11.86 1.46
C ASP A 532 -42.90 10.68 2.45
N LEU A 533 -43.51 10.95 3.60
CA LEU A 533 -43.73 9.97 4.66
C LEU A 533 -44.56 8.77 4.17
N ASP A 534 -45.63 9.02 3.40
CA ASP A 534 -46.52 7.96 2.93
C ASP A 534 -45.80 7.02 1.95
N THR A 535 -44.95 7.59 1.09
CA THR A 535 -44.12 6.83 0.15
C THR A 535 -43.04 6.03 0.86
N ALA A 536 -42.42 6.57 1.90
CA ALA A 536 -41.45 5.85 2.73
C ALA A 536 -42.11 4.67 3.47
N LEU A 537 -43.30 4.88 4.04
CA LEU A 537 -44.09 3.82 4.68
C LEU A 537 -44.54 2.76 3.66
N TRP A 538 -44.93 3.17 2.46
CA TRP A 538 -45.24 2.27 1.36
C TRP A 538 -44.03 1.40 1.01
N ALA A 539 -42.83 1.98 0.84
CA ALA A 539 -41.62 1.25 0.47
C ALA A 539 -41.28 0.16 1.51
N ARG A 540 -41.39 0.50 2.80
CA ARG A 540 -41.20 -0.46 3.90
C ARG A 540 -42.22 -1.59 3.87
N LYS A 541 -43.50 -1.26 3.68
CA LYS A 541 -44.59 -2.24 3.63
C LYS A 541 -44.45 -3.16 2.42
N GLU A 542 -44.12 -2.61 1.26
CA GLU A 542 -43.94 -3.37 0.02
C GLU A 542 -42.76 -4.33 0.14
N ALA A 543 -41.61 -3.88 0.66
CA ALA A 543 -40.47 -4.74 0.94
C ALA A 543 -40.82 -5.84 1.97
N ALA A 544 -41.55 -5.51 3.04
CA ALA A 544 -42.01 -6.47 4.03
C ALA A 544 -42.95 -7.54 3.42
N GLU A 545 -43.78 -7.14 2.47
CA GLU A 545 -44.64 -8.07 1.74
C GLU A 545 -43.83 -8.99 0.82
N SER A 546 -42.85 -8.44 0.07
CA SER A 546 -41.96 -9.23 -0.77
C SER A 546 -41.19 -10.31 0.00
N LEU A 547 -40.80 -10.06 1.26
CA LEU A 547 -40.11 -11.04 2.11
C LEU A 547 -40.95 -12.29 2.43
N LYS A 548 -42.26 -12.26 2.24
CA LYS A 548 -43.11 -13.46 2.40
C LYS A 548 -42.99 -14.42 1.23
N HIS A 549 -42.45 -13.95 0.11
CA HIS A 549 -42.34 -14.66 -1.16
C HIS A 549 -40.89 -15.01 -1.49
N ILE A 550 -40.03 -15.17 -0.46
CA ILE A 550 -38.60 -15.52 -0.65
C ILE A 550 -38.44 -16.81 -1.45
N ASP A 551 -39.31 -17.79 -1.22
CA ASP A 551 -39.29 -19.09 -1.90
C ASP A 551 -39.65 -19.01 -3.39
N GLU A 552 -40.26 -17.91 -3.84
CA GLU A 552 -40.51 -17.64 -5.27
C GLU A 552 -39.26 -17.13 -6.02
N GLY A 553 -38.19 -16.83 -5.28
CA GLY A 553 -36.89 -16.49 -5.83
C GLY A 553 -36.72 -15.03 -6.27
N ILE A 554 -35.63 -14.78 -7.00
CA ILE A 554 -35.12 -13.43 -7.24
C ILE A 554 -36.01 -12.57 -8.17
N SER A 555 -36.93 -13.19 -8.91
CA SER A 555 -37.91 -12.48 -9.75
C SER A 555 -38.82 -11.55 -8.94
N VAL A 556 -39.11 -11.89 -7.68
CA VAL A 556 -39.87 -11.03 -6.76
C VAL A 556 -39.12 -9.72 -6.51
N ILE A 557 -37.80 -9.79 -6.33
CA ILE A 557 -36.97 -8.61 -6.10
C ILE A 557 -36.90 -7.74 -7.37
N ARG A 558 -36.83 -8.33 -8.57
CA ARG A 558 -36.89 -7.55 -9.83
C ARG A 558 -38.22 -6.82 -10.02
N ASN A 559 -39.34 -7.44 -9.61
CA ASN A 559 -40.64 -6.76 -9.62
C ASN A 559 -40.67 -5.62 -8.60
N LEU A 560 -40.14 -5.86 -7.40
CA LEU A 560 -39.99 -4.80 -6.38
C LEU A 560 -39.14 -3.65 -6.90
N ASP A 561 -38.04 -3.94 -7.58
CA ASP A 561 -37.16 -2.96 -8.21
C ASP A 561 -37.92 -2.10 -9.23
N THR A 562 -38.66 -2.71 -10.15
CA THR A 562 -39.48 -1.97 -11.13
C THR A 562 -40.43 -0.97 -10.44
N LYS A 563 -41.05 -1.37 -9.32
CA LYS A 563 -41.91 -0.48 -8.53
C LYS A 563 -41.13 0.67 -7.91
N PHE A 564 -39.94 0.40 -7.36
CA PHE A 564 -39.08 1.41 -6.75
C PHE A 564 -38.58 2.43 -7.78
N VAL A 565 -38.13 1.96 -8.95
CA VAL A 565 -37.70 2.80 -10.08
C VAL A 565 -38.85 3.68 -10.57
N SER A 566 -40.06 3.11 -10.74
CA SER A 566 -41.23 3.89 -11.18
C SER A 566 -41.63 5.02 -10.22
N LYS A 567 -41.23 4.91 -8.95
CA LYS A 567 -41.48 5.91 -7.90
C LYS A 567 -40.24 6.76 -7.60
N ASN A 568 -39.16 6.61 -8.37
CA ASN A 568 -37.89 7.30 -8.18
C ASN A 568 -37.29 7.12 -6.76
N LEU A 569 -37.48 5.94 -6.16
CA LEU A 569 -37.01 5.64 -4.81
C LEU A 569 -35.62 5.01 -4.84
N SER A 570 -34.74 5.46 -3.96
CA SER A 570 -33.41 4.89 -3.81
C SER A 570 -33.05 4.68 -2.33
N PRO A 571 -33.09 3.43 -1.83
CA PRO A 571 -32.76 3.08 -0.46
C PRO A 571 -31.24 3.06 -0.18
N GLY A 572 -30.57 4.20 -0.34
CA GLY A 572 -29.11 4.28 -0.18
C GLY A 572 -28.60 4.02 1.24
N GLY A 573 -29.40 4.29 2.28
CA GLY A 573 -28.99 3.95 3.65
C GLY A 573 -29.01 2.45 3.91
N SER A 574 -29.94 1.74 3.26
CA SER A 574 -30.02 0.28 3.27
C SER A 574 -28.84 -0.32 2.50
N ALA A 575 -28.47 0.29 1.37
CA ALA A 575 -27.28 -0.06 0.59
C ALA A 575 -25.98 0.04 1.42
N ASP A 576 -25.77 1.17 2.11
CA ASP A 576 -24.62 1.35 3.01
C ASP A 576 -24.52 0.22 4.06
N LEU A 577 -25.66 -0.23 4.62
CA LEU A 577 -25.70 -1.32 5.58
C LEU A 577 -25.42 -2.70 4.95
N ILE A 578 -25.65 -2.90 3.65
CA ILE A 578 -25.26 -4.15 2.96
C ILE A 578 -23.74 -4.30 2.89
N ALA A 579 -23.01 -3.21 2.63
CA ALA A 579 -21.55 -3.22 2.71
C ALA A 579 -21.10 -3.66 4.12
N LEU A 580 -21.75 -3.14 5.17
CA LEU A 580 -21.48 -3.51 6.57
C LEU A 580 -21.77 -4.98 6.85
N VAL A 581 -22.92 -5.51 6.41
CA VAL A 581 -23.30 -6.91 6.59
C VAL A 581 -22.24 -7.82 5.97
N TRP A 582 -21.84 -7.54 4.74
CA TRP A 582 -20.82 -8.35 4.08
C TRP A 582 -19.47 -8.23 4.78
N PHE A 583 -19.04 -7.03 5.13
CA PHE A 583 -17.80 -6.78 5.86
C PHE A 583 -17.75 -7.55 7.18
N LEU A 584 -18.77 -7.41 8.05
CA LEU A 584 -18.86 -8.10 9.33
C LEU A 584 -18.85 -9.63 9.16
N ASN A 585 -19.52 -10.13 8.12
CA ASN A 585 -19.48 -11.56 7.82
C ASN A 585 -18.08 -12.06 7.47
N GLN A 586 -17.28 -11.28 6.75
CA GLN A 586 -15.89 -11.65 6.46
C GLN A 586 -14.99 -11.49 7.69
N VAL A 587 -15.20 -10.45 8.50
CA VAL A 587 -14.45 -10.21 9.74
C VAL A 587 -14.61 -11.37 10.72
N ASP A 588 -15.84 -11.85 10.94
CA ASP A 588 -16.09 -12.98 11.83
C ASP A 588 -15.42 -14.29 11.35
N LYS A 589 -15.09 -14.43 10.06
CA LYS A 589 -14.35 -15.58 9.52
C LYS A 589 -12.84 -15.47 9.69
N LEU A 590 -12.31 -14.27 9.98
CA LEU A 590 -10.90 -14.04 10.27
C LEU A 590 -10.55 -14.28 11.76
N SER A 591 -11.56 -14.39 12.63
CA SER A 591 -11.39 -14.53 14.08
C SER A 591 -11.05 -15.94 14.53
#